data_AF-A0A9D5JQN0-F1
#
_entry.id   AF-A0A9D5JQN0-F1
#
_cell.length_a   1.000
_cell.length_b   1.000
_cell.length_c   1.000
_cell.angle_alpha   90.00
_cell.angle_beta   90.00
_cell.angle_gamma   90.00
#
_symmetry.space_group_name_H-M   'P 1'
#
loop_
_entity.id
_entity.type
_entity.pdbx_description
1 polymer ?
#
loop_
_entity_poly.entity_id
_entity_poly.type
_entity_poly.pdbx_seq_one_letter_code
_entity_poly.pdbx_strand_id
1 'polypeptide(L)'
;MRLDVTIRKKEEIETVADFLSASVVRSINVTHTHDDDIDPLEVAVRLKGRIPDLDIMLHLATKYFCAQSMDDCRMGFQKQVKGAIRAGIQKVLVVSGHPKIHFDSLEALQFLQQEHLATNLEVYCAYNPYFDPARLRVEHERLERKLTFPFLKGICLQIGMDTSKLKKGVDQVRALRPDIALFGSVPVPSEATLNRLKLATLYGVFLPNSYLLSVESAKEMTKDLLAAFKQYRIEPLVFAPHIT
;
A
#
# COMPACT_ATOMS: atom_id res chain seq x y z
N MET A 1 -14.03 0.96 -0.13
CA MET A 1 -13.17 1.16 1.06
C MET A 1 -12.40 -0.12 1.26
N ARG A 2 -11.08 -0.02 1.41
CA ARG A 2 -10.18 -1.15 1.59
C ARG A 2 -9.46 -1.03 2.92
N LEU A 3 -9.16 -2.15 3.57
CA LEU A 3 -8.45 -2.18 4.86
C LEU A 3 -7.01 -2.68 4.68
N ASP A 4 -6.02 -1.96 5.22
CA ASP A 4 -4.65 -2.46 5.36
C ASP A 4 -4.57 -3.43 6.54
N VAL A 5 -4.20 -4.67 6.25
CA VAL A 5 -4.06 -5.76 7.22
C VAL A 5 -2.58 -6.13 7.30
N THR A 6 -2.03 -6.11 8.51
CA THR A 6 -0.71 -6.69 8.82
C THR A 6 -0.93 -7.91 9.68
N ILE A 7 -0.56 -9.07 9.15
CA ILE A 7 -0.54 -10.34 9.89
C ILE A 7 0.92 -10.73 10.02
N ARG A 8 1.40 -10.87 11.25
CA ARG A 8 2.80 -11.15 11.56
C ARG A 8 3.00 -12.64 11.82
N LYS A 9 2.00 -13.31 12.39
CA LYS A 9 2.09 -14.72 12.78
C LYS A 9 0.93 -15.55 12.22
N LYS A 10 1.15 -16.87 12.12
CA LYS A 10 0.14 -17.80 11.57
C LYS A 10 -1.13 -17.83 12.40
N GLU A 11 -1.01 -17.69 13.72
CA GLU A 11 -2.14 -17.76 14.65
C GLU A 11 -3.10 -16.57 14.51
N GLU A 12 -2.61 -15.44 14.00
CA GLU A 12 -3.41 -14.23 13.78
C GLU A 12 -4.33 -14.35 12.55
N ILE A 13 -4.05 -15.28 11.62
CA ILE A 13 -4.83 -15.44 10.37
C ILE A 13 -6.29 -15.75 10.68
N GLU A 14 -6.56 -16.69 11.59
CA GLU A 14 -7.94 -17.09 11.90
C GLU A 14 -8.70 -15.95 12.58
N THR A 15 -8.06 -15.21 13.49
CA THR A 15 -8.68 -14.04 14.13
C THR A 15 -9.08 -12.99 13.10
N VAL A 16 -8.18 -12.70 12.16
CA VAL A 16 -8.48 -11.75 11.07
C VAL A 16 -9.54 -12.30 10.12
N ALA A 17 -9.52 -13.60 9.80
CA ALA A 17 -10.53 -14.22 8.94
C ALA A 17 -11.93 -14.16 9.58
N ASP A 18 -12.03 -14.40 10.89
CA ASP A 18 -13.29 -14.32 11.63
C ASP A 18 -13.81 -12.88 11.67
N PHE A 19 -12.94 -11.90 11.96
CA PHE A 19 -13.27 -10.48 11.87
C PHE A 19 -13.79 -10.12 10.47
N LEU A 20 -13.06 -10.48 9.41
CA LEU A 20 -13.45 -10.15 8.04
C LEU A 20 -14.77 -10.81 7.65
N SER A 21 -15.00 -12.05 8.08
CA SER A 21 -16.23 -12.80 7.83
C SER A 21 -17.45 -12.14 8.48
N ALA A 22 -17.29 -11.63 9.69
CA ALA A 22 -18.32 -10.90 10.44
C ALA A 22 -18.49 -9.43 9.99
N SER A 23 -17.50 -8.88 9.27
CA SER A 23 -17.50 -7.50 8.82
C SER A 23 -18.17 -7.30 7.44
N VAL A 24 -18.48 -6.04 7.13
CA VAL A 24 -18.87 -5.60 5.79
C VAL A 24 -17.67 -5.39 4.85
N VAL A 25 -16.43 -5.50 5.35
CA VAL A 25 -15.22 -5.25 4.55
C VAL A 25 -14.94 -6.47 3.67
N ARG A 26 -14.93 -6.24 2.35
CA ARG A 26 -14.64 -7.28 1.34
C ARG A 26 -13.41 -6.99 0.49
N SER A 27 -12.71 -5.89 0.78
CA SER A 27 -11.47 -5.51 0.10
C SER A 27 -10.39 -5.26 1.12
N ILE A 28 -9.26 -5.96 1.00
CA ILE A 28 -8.11 -5.81 1.90
C ILE A 28 -6.80 -5.65 1.14
N ASN A 29 -5.86 -4.99 1.79
CA ASN A 29 -4.44 -5.02 1.46
C ASN A 29 -3.77 -5.98 2.44
N VAL A 30 -3.06 -6.98 1.94
CA VAL A 30 -2.18 -7.81 2.78
C VAL A 30 -0.78 -7.20 2.71
N THR A 31 -0.39 -6.56 3.81
CA THR A 31 0.87 -5.81 3.91
C THR A 31 2.05 -6.72 4.22
N HIS A 32 3.26 -6.29 3.85
CA HIS A 32 4.52 -6.96 4.19
C HIS A 32 5.40 -5.93 4.89
N THR A 33 5.55 -6.03 6.22
CA THR A 33 6.09 -4.92 7.03
C THR A 33 7.41 -5.21 7.72
N HIS A 34 7.77 -6.48 7.91
CA HIS A 34 9.04 -6.95 8.47
C HIS A 34 9.47 -8.29 7.86
N ASP A 35 10.78 -8.58 7.91
CA ASP A 35 11.36 -9.82 7.38
C ASP A 35 10.91 -11.07 8.17
N ASP A 36 10.58 -10.89 9.46
CA ASP A 36 10.11 -11.96 10.35
C ASP A 36 8.57 -12.15 10.31
N ASP A 37 7.86 -11.33 9.53
CA ASP A 37 6.44 -11.53 9.32
C ASP A 37 6.22 -12.81 8.50
N ILE A 38 5.09 -13.49 8.71
CA ILE A 38 4.66 -14.56 7.82
C ILE A 38 4.60 -14.07 6.35
N ASP A 39 4.96 -14.94 5.41
CA ASP A 39 4.87 -14.66 3.98
C ASP A 39 3.48 -14.10 3.62
N PRO A 40 3.38 -12.86 3.09
CA PRO A 40 2.11 -12.22 2.78
C PRO A 40 1.30 -13.00 1.74
N LEU A 41 1.94 -13.79 0.86
CA LEU A 41 1.22 -14.68 -0.05
C LEU A 41 0.60 -15.86 0.69
N GLU A 42 1.27 -16.42 1.69
CA GLU A 42 0.68 -17.48 2.54
C GLU A 42 -0.58 -16.94 3.23
N VAL A 43 -0.50 -15.74 3.81
CA VAL A 43 -1.65 -15.04 4.41
C VAL A 43 -2.78 -14.87 3.39
N ALA A 44 -2.48 -14.31 2.22
CA ALA A 44 -3.49 -14.03 1.21
C ALA A 44 -4.19 -15.30 0.71
N VAL A 45 -3.44 -16.39 0.50
CA VAL A 45 -3.99 -17.70 0.10
C VAL A 45 -4.92 -18.25 1.18
N ARG A 46 -4.53 -18.19 2.46
CA ARG A 46 -5.33 -18.68 3.57
C ARG A 46 -6.63 -17.89 3.73
N LEU A 47 -6.54 -16.55 3.71
CA LEU A 47 -7.71 -15.69 3.81
C LEU A 47 -8.68 -15.92 2.63
N LYS A 48 -8.16 -16.06 1.41
CA LYS A 48 -8.99 -16.36 0.23
C LYS A 48 -9.63 -17.75 0.30
N GLY A 49 -8.96 -18.74 0.89
CA GLY A 49 -9.53 -20.06 1.14
C GLY A 49 -10.72 -20.03 2.12
N ARG A 50 -10.70 -19.13 3.12
CA ARG A 50 -11.79 -18.93 4.08
C ARG A 50 -12.90 -18.03 3.54
N ILE A 51 -12.54 -17.03 2.74
CA ILE A 51 -13.44 -16.03 2.17
C ILE A 51 -13.16 -15.92 0.66
N PRO A 52 -13.77 -16.79 -0.18
CA PRO A 52 -13.46 -16.89 -1.62
C PRO A 52 -13.60 -15.58 -2.40
N ASP A 53 -14.59 -14.76 -2.04
CA ASP A 53 -14.90 -13.49 -2.71
C ASP A 53 -14.12 -12.30 -2.14
N LEU A 54 -13.14 -12.53 -1.25
CA LEU A 54 -12.32 -11.47 -0.70
C LEU A 54 -11.41 -10.85 -1.78
N ASP A 55 -11.56 -9.56 -2.00
CA ASP A 55 -10.76 -8.78 -2.93
C ASP A 55 -9.43 -8.39 -2.28
N ILE A 56 -8.40 -9.20 -2.50
CA ILE A 56 -7.07 -9.03 -1.93
C ILE A 56 -6.15 -8.29 -2.90
N MET A 57 -5.50 -7.24 -2.39
CA MET A 57 -4.32 -6.64 -3.01
C MET A 57 -3.08 -6.99 -2.19
N LEU A 58 -2.18 -7.75 -2.81
CA LEU A 58 -0.97 -8.24 -2.15
C LEU A 58 0.14 -7.19 -2.23
N HIS A 59 0.71 -6.80 -1.08
CA HIS A 59 1.87 -5.90 -1.07
C HIS A 59 3.14 -6.68 -1.38
N LEU A 60 3.82 -6.27 -2.44
CA LEU A 60 5.12 -6.77 -2.85
C LEU A 60 6.17 -5.70 -2.55
N ALA A 61 6.62 -5.68 -1.30
CA ALA A 61 7.71 -4.81 -0.88
C ALA A 61 9.04 -5.39 -1.35
N THR A 62 9.65 -4.77 -2.37
CA THR A 62 10.79 -5.32 -3.10
C THR A 62 12.02 -5.52 -2.21
N LYS A 63 12.12 -4.75 -1.11
CA LYS A 63 13.23 -4.91 -0.18
C LYS A 63 13.36 -6.31 0.41
N TYR A 64 12.25 -7.02 0.58
CA TYR A 64 12.21 -8.38 1.15
C TYR A 64 12.58 -9.48 0.16
N PHE A 65 12.76 -9.13 -1.11
CA PHE A 65 13.25 -10.09 -2.11
C PHE A 65 14.76 -9.98 -2.29
N CYS A 66 15.41 -8.96 -1.73
CA CYS A 66 16.85 -8.81 -1.91
C CYS A 66 17.64 -9.83 -1.11
N ALA A 67 18.01 -10.87 -1.85
CA ALA A 67 19.09 -11.77 -1.53
C ALA A 67 20.41 -11.23 -2.11
N GLN A 68 21.39 -12.11 -2.28
CA GLN A 68 22.79 -11.74 -2.54
C GLN A 68 23.01 -11.11 -3.92
N SER A 69 22.12 -11.37 -4.89
CA SER A 69 22.24 -10.87 -6.26
C SER A 69 20.93 -10.34 -6.83
N MET A 70 21.04 -9.55 -7.90
CA MET A 70 19.90 -9.01 -8.62
C MET A 70 18.97 -10.12 -9.16
N ASP A 71 19.55 -11.23 -9.60
CA ASP A 71 18.80 -12.35 -10.15
C ASP A 71 18.03 -13.10 -9.05
N ASP A 72 18.60 -13.23 -7.86
CA ASP A 72 17.87 -13.77 -6.71
C ASP A 72 16.67 -12.91 -6.35
N CYS A 73 16.79 -11.58 -6.39
CA CYS A 73 15.66 -10.68 -6.16
C CYS A 73 14.55 -10.88 -7.18
N ARG A 74 14.93 -10.99 -8.46
CA ARG A 74 13.99 -11.26 -9.55
C ARG A 74 13.31 -12.60 -9.39
N MET A 75 14.04 -13.65 -9.01
CA MET A 75 13.48 -14.98 -8.76
C MET A 75 12.50 -14.97 -7.58
N GLY A 76 12.87 -14.34 -6.46
CA GLY A 76 12.00 -14.20 -5.28
C GLY A 76 10.71 -13.44 -5.60
N PHE A 77 10.83 -12.31 -6.29
CA PHE A 77 9.70 -11.52 -6.74
C PHE A 77 8.83 -12.28 -7.75
N GLN A 78 9.43 -12.95 -8.73
CA GLN A 78 8.71 -13.76 -9.72
C GLN A 78 7.94 -14.90 -9.05
N LYS A 79 8.53 -15.55 -8.04
CA LYS A 79 7.87 -16.60 -7.25
C LYS A 79 6.60 -16.06 -6.59
N GLN A 80 6.67 -14.89 -5.96
CA GLN A 80 5.52 -14.25 -5.31
C GLN A 80 4.43 -13.87 -6.31
N VAL A 81 4.81 -13.25 -7.43
CA VAL A 81 3.90 -12.87 -8.52
C VAL A 81 3.19 -14.09 -9.12
N LYS A 82 3.94 -15.13 -9.49
CA LYS A 82 3.37 -16.37 -10.04
C LYS A 82 2.50 -17.08 -9.01
N GLY A 83 2.89 -17.04 -7.73
CA GLY A 83 2.09 -17.57 -6.63
C GLY A 83 0.75 -16.86 -6.48
N ALA A 84 0.75 -15.53 -6.51
CA ALA A 84 -0.47 -14.71 -6.49
C ALA A 84 -1.41 -15.06 -7.65
N ILE A 85 -0.87 -15.14 -8.88
CA ILE A 85 -1.65 -15.52 -10.08
C ILE A 85 -2.30 -16.90 -9.90
N ARG A 86 -1.54 -17.91 -9.46
CA ARG A 86 -2.07 -19.28 -9.23
C ARG A 86 -3.13 -19.32 -8.14
N ALA A 87 -3.01 -18.47 -7.12
CA ALA A 87 -3.99 -18.33 -6.05
C ALA A 87 -5.24 -17.52 -6.46
N GLY A 88 -5.30 -17.01 -7.69
CA GLY A 88 -6.38 -16.13 -8.15
C GLY A 88 -6.36 -14.76 -7.47
N ILE A 89 -5.21 -14.32 -6.93
CA ILE A 89 -5.01 -12.97 -6.43
C ILE A 89 -4.62 -12.09 -7.63
N GLN A 90 -5.50 -11.15 -7.97
CA GLN A 90 -5.37 -10.35 -9.20
C GLN A 90 -4.73 -8.98 -8.97
N LYS A 91 -4.69 -8.47 -7.73
CA LYS A 91 -4.18 -7.13 -7.42
C LYS A 91 -2.85 -7.22 -6.68
N VAL A 92 -1.84 -6.48 -7.14
CA VAL A 92 -0.55 -6.36 -6.45
C VAL A 92 -0.16 -4.90 -6.30
N LEU A 93 0.32 -4.54 -5.11
CA LEU A 93 0.92 -3.23 -4.85
C LEU A 93 2.43 -3.38 -4.75
N VAL A 94 3.15 -2.83 -5.72
CA VAL A 94 4.61 -2.87 -5.75
C VAL A 94 5.16 -1.65 -5.02
N VAL A 95 5.95 -1.89 -3.97
CA VAL A 95 6.60 -0.83 -3.19
C VAL A 95 8.07 -1.13 -3.00
N SER A 96 8.93 -0.11 -2.97
CA SER A 96 10.37 -0.36 -2.75
C SER A 96 10.69 -0.83 -1.33
N GLY A 97 9.89 -0.41 -0.35
CA GLY A 97 10.27 -0.46 1.06
C GLY A 97 11.37 0.54 1.42
N HIS A 98 11.70 0.63 2.71
CA HIS A 98 12.81 1.41 3.25
C HIS A 98 13.71 0.55 4.16
N PRO A 99 15.05 0.69 4.10
CA PRO A 99 15.82 1.46 3.12
C PRO A 99 15.61 0.93 1.69
N LYS A 100 15.74 1.82 0.69
CA LYS A 100 15.71 1.40 -0.73
C LYS A 100 17.02 0.69 -1.05
N ILE A 101 16.93 -0.36 -1.83
CA ILE A 101 18.05 -1.20 -2.26
C ILE A 101 18.02 -1.37 -3.78
N HIS A 102 18.98 -2.11 -4.33
CA HIS A 102 19.17 -2.22 -5.79
C HIS A 102 17.92 -2.72 -6.54
N PHE A 103 17.14 -3.65 -5.97
CA PHE A 103 15.83 -4.02 -6.51
C PHE A 103 14.72 -3.13 -5.94
N ASP A 104 14.39 -2.06 -6.65
CA ASP A 104 13.34 -1.13 -6.26
C ASP A 104 12.05 -1.31 -7.09
N SER A 105 10.98 -0.58 -6.73
CA SER A 105 9.70 -0.63 -7.45
C SER A 105 9.79 -0.40 -8.97
N LEU A 106 10.69 0.45 -9.47
CA LEU A 106 10.88 0.65 -10.91
C LEU A 106 11.52 -0.57 -11.57
N GLU A 107 12.52 -1.19 -10.92
CA GLU A 107 13.12 -2.43 -11.41
C GLU A 107 12.10 -3.57 -11.42
N ALA A 108 11.26 -3.65 -10.40
CA ALA A 108 10.18 -4.63 -10.34
C ALA A 108 9.13 -4.43 -11.45
N LEU A 109 8.72 -3.19 -11.73
CA LEU A 109 7.82 -2.89 -12.85
C LEU A 109 8.44 -3.23 -14.21
N GLN A 110 9.71 -2.87 -14.41
CA GLN A 110 10.44 -3.20 -15.63
C GLN A 110 10.52 -4.71 -15.84
N PHE A 111 10.78 -5.45 -14.76
CA PHE A 111 10.80 -6.91 -14.76
C PHE A 111 9.42 -7.52 -15.08
N LEU A 112 8.34 -7.02 -14.48
CA LEU A 112 6.97 -7.44 -14.80
C LEU A 112 6.64 -7.27 -16.30
N GLN A 113 7.13 -6.18 -16.92
CA GLN A 113 6.93 -5.91 -18.33
C GLN A 113 7.71 -6.90 -19.21
N GLN A 114 9.00 -7.09 -18.92
CA GLN A 114 9.91 -7.96 -19.68
C GLN A 114 9.46 -9.42 -19.64
N GLU A 115 9.04 -9.89 -18.47
CA GLU A 115 8.59 -11.28 -18.26
C GLU A 115 7.11 -11.49 -18.60
N HIS A 116 6.42 -10.46 -19.08
CA HIS A 116 4.99 -10.46 -19.39
C HIS A 116 4.09 -10.96 -18.25
N LEU A 117 4.51 -10.74 -17.00
CA LEU A 117 3.79 -11.19 -15.80
C LEU A 117 2.62 -10.28 -15.42
N ALA A 118 2.60 -9.06 -15.95
CA ALA A 118 1.54 -8.09 -15.67
C ALA A 118 0.21 -8.37 -16.39
N THR A 119 0.17 -9.29 -17.36
CA THR A 119 -1.04 -9.54 -18.19
C THR A 119 -2.23 -10.04 -17.39
N ASN A 120 -1.97 -10.77 -16.30
CA ASN A 120 -3.00 -11.34 -15.42
C ASN A 120 -3.14 -10.58 -14.10
N LEU A 121 -2.57 -9.36 -14.00
CA LEU A 121 -2.53 -8.59 -12.77
C LEU A 121 -2.97 -7.14 -12.97
N GLU A 122 -3.73 -6.64 -12.00
CA GLU A 122 -3.86 -5.23 -11.76
C GLU A 122 -2.70 -4.77 -10.88
N VAL A 123 -1.78 -4.01 -11.47
CA VAL A 123 -0.58 -3.54 -10.78
C VAL A 123 -0.80 -2.14 -10.24
N TYR A 124 -0.45 -1.94 -8.98
CA TYR A 124 -0.52 -0.68 -8.25
C TYR A 124 0.87 -0.27 -7.76
N CYS A 125 1.07 1.02 -7.52
CA CYS A 125 2.33 1.55 -6.98
C CYS A 125 2.10 2.60 -5.90
N ALA A 126 3.06 2.74 -4.98
CA ALA A 126 3.02 3.82 -3.99
C ALA A 126 3.55 5.16 -4.54
N TYR A 127 3.00 6.25 -4.02
CA TYR A 127 3.47 7.63 -4.22
C TYR A 127 3.32 8.44 -2.93
N ASN A 128 4.31 9.26 -2.58
CA ASN A 128 4.25 10.12 -1.41
C ASN A 128 4.28 11.63 -1.77
N PRO A 129 3.12 12.30 -1.78
CA PRO A 129 3.06 13.74 -2.07
C PRO A 129 3.46 14.63 -0.87
N TYR A 130 3.73 14.05 0.30
CA TYR A 130 3.93 14.79 1.54
C TYR A 130 5.40 15.13 1.84
N PHE A 131 6.33 14.60 1.04
CA PHE A 131 7.76 14.87 1.20
C PHE A 131 8.09 16.38 1.18
N ASP A 132 9.22 16.74 1.78
CA ASP A 132 9.83 18.06 1.57
C ASP A 132 10.27 18.24 0.10
N PRO A 133 10.53 19.48 -0.36
CA PRO A 133 10.79 19.75 -1.77
C PRO A 133 11.93 18.93 -2.39
N ALA A 134 13.00 18.64 -1.64
CA ALA A 134 14.15 17.91 -2.18
C ALA A 134 13.80 16.43 -2.44
N ARG A 135 13.15 15.78 -1.46
CA ARG A 135 12.67 14.40 -1.62
C ARG A 135 11.50 14.30 -2.60
N LEU A 136 10.64 15.31 -2.65
CA LEU A 136 9.49 15.36 -3.55
C LEU A 136 9.91 15.40 -5.02
N ARG A 137 10.99 16.12 -5.36
CA ARG A 137 11.54 16.13 -6.73
C ARG A 137 11.91 14.72 -7.19
N VAL A 138 12.67 13.99 -6.36
CA VAL A 138 13.06 12.60 -6.66
C VAL A 138 11.84 11.69 -6.73
N GLU A 139 10.85 11.89 -5.87
CA GLU A 139 9.61 11.11 -5.89
C GLU A 139 8.78 11.39 -7.15
N HIS A 140 8.77 12.63 -7.67
CA HIS A 140 8.10 13.01 -8.92
C HIS A 140 8.76 12.36 -10.14
N GLU A 141 10.08 12.44 -10.26
CA GLU A 141 10.83 11.79 -11.36
C GLU A 141 10.54 10.27 -11.40
N ARG A 142 10.44 9.64 -10.22
CA ARG A 142 10.08 8.23 -10.10
C ARG A 142 8.62 7.97 -10.44
N LEU A 143 7.70 8.84 -10.02
CA LEU A 143 6.28 8.73 -10.35
C LEU A 143 6.08 8.80 -11.87
N GLU A 144 6.70 9.77 -12.55
CA GLU A 144 6.66 9.90 -14.01
C GLU A 144 7.07 8.61 -14.70
N ARG A 145 8.21 8.03 -14.29
CA ARG A 145 8.69 6.74 -14.79
C ARG A 145 7.74 5.58 -14.47
N LYS A 146 7.10 5.54 -13.30
CA LYS A 146 6.11 4.50 -12.96
C LYS A 146 4.87 4.61 -13.84
N LEU A 147 4.44 5.83 -14.18
CA LEU A 147 3.21 6.06 -14.95
C LEU A 147 3.36 5.77 -16.45
N THR A 148 4.59 5.60 -16.97
CA THR A 148 4.83 5.15 -18.36
C THR A 148 4.47 3.68 -18.58
N PHE A 149 4.36 2.87 -17.52
CA PHE A 149 3.99 1.46 -17.65
C PHE A 149 2.48 1.32 -17.93
N PRO A 150 2.07 0.81 -19.11
CA PRO A 150 0.67 0.83 -19.54
C PRO A 150 -0.23 -0.11 -18.73
N PHE A 151 0.35 -1.12 -18.08
CA PHE A 151 -0.38 -2.08 -17.24
C PHE A 151 -0.66 -1.55 -15.82
N LEU A 152 -0.08 -0.41 -15.42
CA LEU A 152 -0.33 0.18 -14.11
C LEU A 152 -1.78 0.68 -14.01
N LYS A 153 -2.52 0.18 -13.01
CA LYS A 153 -3.95 0.44 -12.80
C LYS A 153 -4.23 1.50 -11.75
N GLY A 154 -3.33 1.70 -10.79
CA GLY A 154 -3.57 2.64 -9.70
C GLY A 154 -2.33 3.11 -8.95
N ILE A 155 -2.50 4.21 -8.23
CA ILE A 155 -1.51 4.74 -7.29
C ILE A 155 -2.11 4.75 -5.88
N CYS A 156 -1.36 4.22 -4.92
CA CYS A 156 -1.64 4.30 -3.49
C CYS A 156 -0.83 5.46 -2.88
N LEU A 157 -1.53 6.49 -2.42
CA LEU A 157 -0.96 7.66 -1.77
C LEU A 157 -0.63 7.33 -0.32
N GLN A 158 0.58 7.70 0.11
CA GLN A 158 1.04 7.57 1.49
C GLN A 158 0.14 8.33 2.48
N ILE A 159 0.20 7.97 3.77
CA ILE A 159 -0.49 8.70 4.85
C ILE A 159 0.04 10.14 4.98
N GLY A 160 -0.88 11.10 5.03
CA GLY A 160 -0.62 12.50 5.37
C GLY A 160 -1.92 13.28 5.59
N MET A 161 -1.82 14.44 6.26
CA MET A 161 -2.99 15.26 6.65
C MET A 161 -3.04 16.63 5.93
N ASP A 162 -2.02 16.98 5.15
CA ASP A 162 -1.96 18.24 4.42
C ASP A 162 -2.76 18.14 3.10
N THR A 163 -4.00 18.63 3.12
CA THR A 163 -4.90 18.57 1.96
C THR A 163 -4.42 19.41 0.77
N SER A 164 -3.56 20.42 0.99
CA SER A 164 -2.95 21.21 -0.08
C SER A 164 -1.88 20.39 -0.81
N LYS A 165 -1.01 19.69 -0.06
CA LYS A 165 -0.05 18.74 -0.66
C LYS A 165 -0.74 17.58 -1.35
N LEU A 166 -1.79 17.03 -0.74
CA LEU A 166 -2.63 16.01 -1.37
C LEU A 166 -3.13 16.48 -2.73
N LYS A 167 -3.75 17.66 -2.80
CA LYS A 167 -4.26 18.24 -4.05
C LYS A 167 -3.17 18.32 -5.11
N LYS A 168 -2.01 18.89 -4.78
CA LYS A 168 -0.89 19.01 -5.72
C LYS A 168 -0.41 17.64 -6.23
N GLY A 169 -0.33 16.66 -5.34
CA GLY A 169 0.02 15.28 -5.70
C GLY A 169 -1.01 14.63 -6.63
N VAL A 170 -2.30 14.82 -6.37
CA VAL A 170 -3.37 14.35 -7.26
C VAL A 170 -3.28 15.01 -8.62
N ASP A 171 -3.14 16.34 -8.66
CA ASP A 171 -3.02 17.09 -9.91
C ASP A 171 -1.83 16.58 -10.74
N GLN A 172 -0.69 16.31 -10.09
CA GLN A 172 0.49 15.72 -10.74
C GLN A 172 0.19 14.35 -11.35
N VAL A 173 -0.44 13.43 -10.60
CA VAL A 173 -0.77 12.10 -11.12
C VAL A 173 -1.76 12.21 -12.28
N ARG A 174 -2.81 13.04 -12.14
CA ARG A 174 -3.87 13.18 -13.14
C ARG A 174 -3.40 13.90 -14.40
N ALA A 175 -2.43 14.80 -14.32
CA ALA A 175 -1.82 15.42 -15.49
C ALA A 175 -1.10 14.38 -16.39
N LEU A 176 -0.52 13.36 -15.77
CA LEU A 176 0.22 12.30 -16.46
C LEU A 176 -0.68 11.13 -16.88
N ARG A 177 -1.62 10.73 -16.02
CA ARG A 177 -2.57 9.63 -16.22
C ARG A 177 -3.96 9.99 -15.67
N PRO A 178 -4.80 10.67 -16.45
CA PRO A 178 -6.11 11.12 -16.00
C PRO A 178 -7.06 10.00 -15.57
N ASP A 179 -6.85 8.78 -16.09
CA ASP A 179 -7.69 7.59 -15.93
C ASP A 179 -7.30 6.71 -14.73
N ILE A 180 -6.09 6.88 -14.17
CA ILE A 180 -5.54 5.94 -13.20
C ILE A 180 -6.32 5.95 -11.88
N ALA A 181 -6.52 4.79 -11.25
CA ALA A 181 -7.19 4.74 -9.95
C ALA A 181 -6.30 5.39 -8.88
N LEU A 182 -6.92 6.09 -7.92
CA LEU A 182 -6.22 6.68 -6.78
C LEU A 182 -6.77 6.09 -5.50
N PHE A 183 -5.86 5.66 -4.64
CA PHE A 183 -6.15 5.16 -3.32
C PHE A 183 -5.40 6.01 -2.30
N GLY A 184 -6.00 6.32 -1.17
CA GLY A 184 -5.40 7.19 -0.16
C GLY A 184 -5.37 6.51 1.19
N SER A 185 -4.17 6.32 1.75
CA SER A 185 -4.02 5.76 3.10
C SER A 185 -4.48 6.75 4.16
N VAL A 186 -5.41 6.30 5.02
CA VAL A 186 -6.00 7.09 6.09
C VAL A 186 -5.99 6.27 7.41
N PRO A 187 -5.28 6.74 8.45
CA PRO A 187 -5.29 6.09 9.75
C PRO A 187 -6.63 6.22 10.46
N VAL A 188 -7.10 5.14 11.10
CA VAL A 188 -8.27 5.20 11.99
C VAL A 188 -7.93 6.08 13.20
N PRO A 189 -8.71 7.13 13.52
CA PRO A 189 -8.44 7.98 14.68
C PRO A 189 -8.86 7.25 15.97
N SER A 190 -7.94 6.48 16.54
CA SER A 190 -8.08 5.78 17.82
C SER A 190 -6.83 5.94 18.67
N GLU A 191 -6.95 5.75 19.98
CA GLU A 191 -5.80 5.83 20.90
C GLU A 191 -4.67 4.89 20.49
N ALA A 192 -5.01 3.65 20.11
CA ALA A 192 -4.05 2.66 19.65
C ALA A 192 -3.29 3.14 18.40
N THR A 193 -4.00 3.71 17.42
CA THR A 193 -3.38 4.25 16.20
C THR A 193 -2.49 5.45 16.50
N LEU A 194 -2.95 6.39 17.33
CA LEU A 194 -2.18 7.57 17.72
C LEU A 194 -0.91 7.18 18.45
N ASN A 195 -1.01 6.27 19.43
CA ASN A 195 0.15 5.76 20.18
C ASN A 195 1.14 5.05 19.26
N ARG A 196 0.66 4.21 18.34
CA ARG A 196 1.51 3.54 17.35
C ARG A 196 2.26 4.51 16.45
N LEU A 197 1.59 5.58 16.01
CA LEU A 197 2.18 6.59 15.11
C LEU A 197 3.14 7.53 15.84
N LYS A 198 2.92 7.81 17.14
CA LYS A 198 3.86 8.52 18.01
C LYS A 198 5.14 7.73 18.25
N LEU A 199 5.01 6.45 18.58
CA LEU A 199 6.15 5.60 18.95
C LEU A 199 7.05 5.26 17.75
N ALA A 200 6.44 4.98 16.59
CA ALA A 200 7.20 4.59 15.41
C ALA A 200 6.47 5.05 14.14
N THR A 201 6.58 6.33 13.83
CA THR A 201 6.01 6.86 12.58
C THR A 201 6.52 6.06 11.38
N LEU A 202 5.60 5.65 10.50
CA LEU A 202 5.97 4.93 9.29
C LEU A 202 6.90 5.79 8.44
N TYR A 203 7.86 5.17 7.77
CA TYR A 203 8.83 5.93 6.98
C TYR A 203 8.13 6.81 5.92
N GLY A 204 8.48 8.10 5.92
CA GLY A 204 7.91 9.08 4.98
C GLY A 204 6.50 9.55 5.34
N VAL A 205 5.95 9.15 6.49
CA VAL A 205 4.70 9.73 7.01
C VAL A 205 5.03 10.96 7.83
N PHE A 206 4.35 12.07 7.51
CA PHE A 206 4.51 13.35 8.21
C PHE A 206 3.16 13.77 8.77
N LEU A 207 2.95 13.55 10.06
CA LEU A 207 1.71 13.92 10.75
C LEU A 207 1.96 15.18 11.58
N PRO A 208 1.05 16.16 11.54
CA PRO A 208 1.16 17.33 12.39
C PRO A 208 0.94 16.94 13.85
N ASN A 209 1.59 17.65 14.78
CA ASN A 209 1.44 17.39 16.21
C ASN A 209 -0.02 17.48 16.68
N SER A 210 -0.83 18.35 16.05
CA SER A 210 -2.27 18.45 16.31
C SER A 210 -2.99 17.12 16.09
N TYR A 211 -2.67 16.40 15.00
CA TYR A 211 -3.24 15.09 14.70
C TYR A 211 -2.90 14.07 15.79
N LEU A 212 -1.69 14.13 16.33
CA LEU A 212 -1.22 13.20 17.35
C LEU A 212 -1.68 13.59 18.76
N LEU A 213 -2.23 14.79 18.96
CA LEU A 213 -2.53 15.32 20.28
C LEU A 213 -3.67 14.56 20.97
N SER A 214 -4.81 14.41 20.29
CA SER A 214 -6.00 13.74 20.81
C SER A 214 -6.78 13.01 19.72
N VAL A 215 -7.63 12.06 20.13
CA VAL A 215 -8.52 11.33 19.21
C VAL A 215 -9.52 12.29 18.56
N GLU A 216 -9.98 13.32 19.26
CA GLU A 216 -10.91 14.33 18.77
C GLU A 216 -10.28 15.13 17.62
N SER A 217 -9.06 15.64 17.82
CA SER A 217 -8.36 16.38 16.76
C SER A 217 -8.05 15.47 15.57
N ALA A 218 -7.64 14.22 15.81
CA ALA A 218 -7.44 13.22 14.76
C ALA A 218 -8.73 12.95 13.97
N LYS A 219 -9.89 12.87 14.63
CA LYS A 219 -11.20 12.68 13.97
C LYS A 219 -11.56 13.85 13.07
N GLU A 220 -11.36 15.08 13.53
CA GLU A 220 -11.62 16.28 12.74
C GLU A 220 -10.75 16.33 11.48
N MET A 221 -9.44 16.15 11.63
CA MET A 221 -8.50 16.15 10.50
C MET A 221 -8.76 14.99 9.53
N THR A 222 -9.08 13.80 10.03
CA THR A 222 -9.46 12.65 9.19
C THR A 222 -10.75 12.92 8.41
N LYS A 223 -11.73 13.62 9.01
CA LYS A 223 -12.96 14.01 8.29
C LYS A 223 -12.66 14.96 7.13
N ASP A 224 -11.80 15.95 7.34
CA ASP A 224 -11.37 16.87 6.28
C ASP A 224 -10.60 16.14 5.16
N LEU A 225 -9.72 15.21 5.53
CA LEU A 225 -9.00 14.36 4.58
C LEU A 225 -9.96 13.49 3.75
N LEU A 226 -10.96 12.87 4.38
CA LEU A 226 -11.96 12.06 3.70
C LEU A 226 -12.86 12.89 2.78
N ALA A 227 -13.19 14.13 3.17
CA ALA A 227 -13.90 15.07 2.31
C ALA A 227 -13.06 15.40 1.06
N ALA A 228 -11.75 15.63 1.23
CA ALA A 228 -10.83 15.82 0.11
C ALA A 228 -10.73 14.56 -0.76
N PHE A 229 -10.65 13.35 -0.17
CA PHE A 229 -10.66 12.10 -0.93
C PHE A 229 -11.90 11.97 -1.81
N LYS A 230 -13.08 12.27 -1.26
CA LYS A 230 -14.33 12.28 -2.02
C LYS A 230 -14.29 13.30 -3.17
N GLN A 231 -13.83 14.52 -2.91
CA GLN A 231 -13.70 15.58 -3.93
C GLN A 231 -12.79 15.14 -5.08
N TYR A 232 -11.67 14.47 -4.78
CA TYR A 232 -10.67 14.07 -5.76
C TYR A 232 -10.82 12.64 -6.29
N ARG A 233 -11.95 11.97 -5.99
CA ARG A 233 -12.24 10.58 -6.38
C ARG A 233 -11.12 9.61 -5.99
N ILE A 234 -10.66 9.74 -4.75
CA ILE A 234 -9.67 8.86 -4.13
C ILE A 234 -10.43 7.84 -3.28
N GLU A 235 -10.15 6.55 -3.47
CA GLU A 235 -10.70 5.51 -2.62
C GLU A 235 -9.92 5.44 -1.30
N PRO A 236 -10.58 5.48 -0.13
CA PRO A 236 -9.91 5.33 1.15
C PRO A 236 -9.32 3.92 1.34
N LEU A 237 -8.03 3.87 1.70
CA LEU A 237 -7.33 2.72 2.28
C LEU A 237 -7.19 2.96 3.78
N VAL A 238 -7.93 2.21 4.58
CA VAL A 238 -7.97 2.39 6.02
C VAL A 238 -6.76 1.69 6.65
N PHE A 239 -5.94 2.45 7.38
CA PHE A 239 -4.86 1.91 8.18
C PHE A 239 -5.32 1.74 9.63
N ALA A 240 -5.36 0.49 10.09
CA ALA A 240 -5.64 0.13 11.47
C ALA A 240 -4.53 -0.80 11.98
N PRO A 241 -3.69 -0.37 12.95
CA PRO A 241 -2.55 -1.16 13.40
C PRO A 241 -2.92 -2.40 14.20
N HIS A 242 -4.16 -2.49 14.68
CA HIS A 242 -4.71 -3.66 15.34
C HIS A 242 -6.08 -3.96 14.75
N ILE A 243 -6.22 -5.14 14.16
CA ILE A 243 -7.50 -5.71 13.73
C ILE A 243 -7.72 -6.88 14.68
N THR A 244 -8.48 -6.63 15.73
CA THR A 244 -8.89 -7.60 16.75
C THR A 244 -10.35 -7.34 17.08
#